data_AF-A0A816VLM0-F1
#
_entry.id   AF-A0A816VLM0-F1
#
_cell.length_a   1.000
_cell.length_b   1.000
_cell.length_c   1.000
_cell.angle_alpha   90.00
_cell.angle_beta   90.00
_cell.angle_gamma   90.00
#
_symmetry.space_group_name_H-M   'P 1'
#
loop_
_entity.id
_entity.type
_entity.pdbx_description
1 polymer ?
#
loop_
_entity_poly.entity_id
_entity_poly.type
_entity_poly.pdbx_seq_one_letter_code
_entity_poly.pdbx_strand_id
1 'polypeptide(L)'
;MIHHSSSLCSIQKQSKTKTQRIKKMEAKVISCTTFGEDKVIKIVVSSRRAVTNYKPGENETTVVVADDTCSKKDVEEIKKTCEKLDYVYEGRLHEDYAQTNIGPGLV
;
A
#
# COMPACT_ATOMS: atom_id res chain seq x y z
N MET A 1 56.94 40.73 16.65
CA MET A 1 55.75 41.55 16.33
C MET A 1 54.50 40.69 16.52
N ILE A 2 53.34 41.31 16.76
CA ILE A 2 52.16 40.70 17.40
C ILE A 2 51.03 40.52 16.36
N HIS A 3 49.98 39.73 16.70
CA HIS A 3 48.70 39.53 15.97
C HIS A 3 48.83 38.67 14.68
N HIS A 4 47.85 37.92 14.16
CA HIS A 4 46.50 37.45 14.55
C HIS A 4 46.16 36.24 13.63
N SER A 5 45.14 35.37 13.83
CA SER A 5 44.08 35.26 14.86
C SER A 5 43.55 33.81 14.96
N SER A 6 42.56 33.58 15.82
CA SER A 6 41.74 32.36 15.95
C SER A 6 40.69 32.17 14.83
N SER A 7 40.35 30.91 14.49
CA SER A 7 38.96 30.53 14.14
C SER A 7 38.68 29.03 14.02
N LEU A 8 37.62 28.61 14.72
CA LEU A 8 36.54 27.68 14.32
C LEU A 8 36.93 26.43 13.48
N CYS A 9 36.83 25.22 14.05
CA CYS A 9 35.58 24.49 14.23
C CYS A 9 34.80 24.24 12.93
N SER A 10 34.82 22.99 12.45
CA SER A 10 33.83 22.46 11.51
C SER A 10 33.70 20.94 11.67
N ILE A 11 32.83 20.53 12.59
CA ILE A 11 32.39 19.13 12.70
C ILE A 11 31.58 18.81 11.45
N GLN A 12 32.17 18.11 10.49
CA GLN A 12 31.43 17.56 9.36
C GLN A 12 30.54 16.39 9.83
N LYS A 13 29.35 16.73 10.33
CA LYS A 13 28.23 15.78 10.39
C LYS A 13 27.92 15.32 8.97
N GLN A 14 28.49 14.20 8.56
CA GLN A 14 27.99 13.46 7.41
C GLN A 14 26.61 12.89 7.75
N SER A 15 25.58 13.71 7.57
CA SER A 15 24.19 13.27 7.51
C SER A 15 24.06 12.35 6.30
N LYS A 16 24.37 11.07 6.48
CA LYS A 16 24.06 10.02 5.52
C LYS A 16 22.55 9.87 5.50
N THR A 17 21.88 10.71 4.70
CA THR A 17 20.54 10.44 4.18
C THR A 17 20.64 9.15 3.40
N LYS A 18 20.45 8.03 4.12
CA LYS A 18 20.24 6.72 3.56
C LYS A 18 18.94 6.83 2.77
N THR A 19 19.06 7.16 1.48
CA THR A 19 17.98 7.06 0.51
C THR A 19 17.55 5.61 0.50
N GLN A 20 16.63 5.28 1.39
CA GLN A 20 15.94 4.01 1.34
C GLN A 20 15.28 4.01 -0.04
N ARG A 21 15.68 3.08 -0.89
CA ARG A 21 14.85 2.68 -2.02
C ARG A 21 13.58 2.13 -1.41
N ILE A 22 12.60 3.01 -1.17
CA ILE A 22 11.24 2.62 -0.87
C ILE A 22 10.82 1.84 -2.12
N LYS A 23 10.88 0.51 -2.04
CA LYS A 23 10.21 -0.36 -2.99
C LYS A 23 8.77 0.09 -2.95
N LYS A 24 8.32 0.83 -3.98
CA LYS A 24 6.90 1.15 -4.14
C LYS A 24 6.21 -0.20 -4.23
N MET A 25 5.51 -0.57 -3.17
CA MET A 25 4.85 -1.85 -3.10
C MET A 25 3.74 -1.86 -4.14
N GLU A 26 3.89 -2.75 -5.10
CA GLU A 26 2.86 -2.99 -6.11
C GLU A 26 1.67 -3.69 -5.48
N ALA A 27 0.53 -3.71 -6.17
CA ALA A 27 -0.64 -4.43 -5.71
C ALA A 27 -0.31 -5.91 -5.49
N LYS A 28 -0.66 -6.46 -4.32
CA LYS A 28 -0.50 -7.88 -4.01
C LYS A 28 -1.89 -8.52 -3.92
N VAL A 29 -2.12 -9.61 -4.64
CA VAL A 29 -3.34 -10.42 -4.46
C VAL A 29 -3.29 -11.11 -3.09
N ILE A 30 -4.36 -10.95 -2.31
CA ILE A 30 -4.55 -11.58 -0.99
C ILE A 30 -5.70 -12.59 -0.97
N SER A 31 -6.61 -12.52 -1.94
CA SER A 31 -7.64 -13.54 -2.16
C SER A 31 -8.07 -13.58 -3.62
N CYS A 32 -8.50 -14.75 -4.07
CA CYS A 32 -9.02 -15.01 -5.40
C CYS A 32 -10.17 -16.01 -5.25
N THR A 33 -11.39 -15.57 -5.55
CA THR A 33 -12.59 -16.41 -5.49
C THR A 33 -13.22 -16.45 -6.88
N THR A 34 -13.63 -17.62 -7.35
CA THR A 34 -14.25 -17.80 -8.67
C THR A 34 -15.63 -18.43 -8.50
N PHE A 35 -16.64 -17.87 -9.16
CA PHE A 35 -18.03 -18.33 -9.14
C PHE A 35 -18.52 -18.49 -10.58
N GLY A 36 -18.40 -19.70 -11.13
CA GLY A 36 -18.66 -19.92 -12.56
C GLY A 36 -17.60 -19.22 -13.41
N GLU A 37 -18.02 -18.27 -14.24
CA GLU A 37 -17.12 -17.45 -15.08
C GLU A 37 -16.68 -16.14 -14.38
N ASP A 38 -17.38 -15.71 -13.33
CA ASP A 38 -17.06 -14.52 -12.56
C ASP A 38 -15.89 -14.75 -11.61
N LYS A 39 -14.96 -13.80 -11.54
CA LYS A 39 -13.77 -13.89 -10.71
C LYS A 39 -13.61 -12.65 -9.85
N VAL A 40 -13.58 -12.83 -8.52
CA VAL A 40 -13.38 -11.76 -7.55
C VAL A 40 -11.92 -11.82 -7.06
N ILE A 41 -11.13 -10.81 -7.42
CA ILE A 41 -9.74 -10.66 -6.96
C ILE A 41 -9.68 -9.60 -5.87
N LYS A 42 -9.16 -9.99 -4.70
CA LYS A 42 -8.87 -9.04 -3.62
C LYS A 42 -7.39 -8.71 -3.59
N ILE A 43 -7.05 -7.43 -3.71
CA ILE A 43 -5.68 -6.91 -3.65
C ILE A 43 -5.46 -6.02 -2.42
N VAL A 44 -4.27 -6.11 -1.82
CA VAL A 44 -3.76 -5.09 -0.90
C VAL A 44 -2.85 -4.11 -1.65
N VAL A 45 -3.01 -2.81 -1.36
CA VAL A 45 -2.26 -1.71 -1.98
C VAL A 45 -1.73 -0.73 -0.94
N SER A 46 -0.50 -0.23 -1.13
CA SER A 46 0.10 0.78 -0.24
C SER A 46 -0.03 2.21 -0.76
N SER A 47 -0.61 2.42 -1.96
CA SER A 47 -0.76 3.75 -2.57
C SER A 47 -1.71 3.73 -3.77
N ARG A 48 -2.27 4.89 -4.13
CA ARG A 48 -3.09 5.06 -5.34
C ARG A 48 -2.41 4.56 -6.62
N ARG A 49 -1.08 4.65 -6.71
CA ARG A 49 -0.32 4.23 -7.91
C ARG A 49 -0.31 2.70 -8.07
N ALA A 50 -0.36 1.96 -6.97
CA ALA A 50 -0.50 0.51 -7.03
C ALA A 50 -1.88 0.11 -7.60
N VAL A 51 -2.95 0.86 -7.24
CA VAL A 51 -4.30 0.68 -7.81
C VAL A 51 -4.30 0.96 -9.31
N THR A 52 -3.78 2.10 -9.77
CA THR A 52 -3.77 2.45 -11.21
C THR A 52 -2.88 1.55 -12.07
N ASN A 53 -1.89 0.90 -11.45
CA ASN A 53 -1.01 -0.03 -12.15
C ASN A 53 -1.58 -1.46 -12.23
N TYR A 54 -2.57 -1.78 -11.39
CA TYR A 54 -3.22 -3.08 -11.41
C TYR A 54 -4.14 -3.19 -12.62
N LYS A 55 -3.99 -4.28 -13.38
CA LYS A 55 -4.77 -4.58 -14.58
C LYS A 55 -5.62 -5.83 -14.31
N PRO A 56 -6.94 -5.69 -14.10
CA PRO A 56 -7.83 -6.84 -14.03
C PRO A 56 -7.91 -7.55 -15.38
N GLY A 57 -8.25 -8.84 -15.34
CA GLY A 57 -8.75 -9.60 -16.48
C GLY A 57 -10.19 -9.20 -16.87
N GLU A 58 -10.64 -9.69 -18.02
CA GLU A 58 -11.88 -9.26 -18.68
C GLU A 58 -13.15 -9.50 -17.85
N ASN A 59 -13.16 -10.56 -17.02
CA ASN A 59 -14.25 -10.92 -16.11
C ASN A 59 -13.83 -10.84 -14.62
N GLU A 60 -12.90 -9.93 -14.28
CA GLU A 60 -12.38 -9.79 -12.91
C GLU A 60 -12.95 -8.58 -12.15
N THR A 61 -13.79 -8.85 -11.15
CA THR A 61 -14.17 -7.86 -10.14
C THR A 61 -12.99 -7.61 -9.20
N THR A 62 -12.46 -6.39 -9.19
CA THR A 62 -11.33 -6.01 -8.33
C THR A 62 -11.80 -5.40 -7.01
N VAL A 63 -11.40 -6.02 -5.91
CA VAL A 63 -11.64 -5.56 -4.55
C VAL A 63 -10.32 -5.08 -3.96
N VAL A 64 -10.30 -3.86 -3.44
CA VAL A 64 -9.09 -3.14 -3.00
C VAL A 64 -9.14 -2.90 -1.50
N VAL A 65 -8.06 -3.33 -0.85
CA VAL A 65 -7.80 -3.12 0.57
C VAL A 65 -6.54 -2.26 0.70
N ALA A 66 -6.59 -1.20 1.50
CA ALA A 66 -5.41 -0.40 1.80
C ALA A 66 -4.54 -1.11 2.84
N ASP A 67 -3.22 -1.14 2.61
CA ASP A 67 -2.22 -1.61 3.57
C ASP A 67 -2.36 -0.87 4.93
N ASP A 68 -2.14 -1.56 6.05
CA ASP A 68 -2.31 -1.00 7.39
C ASP A 68 -1.42 0.24 7.62
N THR A 69 -0.23 0.22 7.02
CA THR A 69 0.77 1.30 7.11
C THR A 69 0.40 2.55 6.31
N CYS A 70 -0.65 2.52 5.48
CA CYS A 70 -1.08 3.67 4.69
C CYS A 70 -1.41 4.88 5.58
N SER A 71 -1.02 6.10 5.16
CA SER A 71 -1.50 7.31 5.83
C SER A 71 -3.02 7.51 5.59
N LYS A 72 -3.67 8.35 6.40
CA LYS A 72 -5.09 8.71 6.16
C LYS A 72 -5.28 9.31 4.76
N LYS A 73 -4.33 10.15 4.32
CA LYS A 73 -4.33 10.76 2.99
C LYS A 73 -4.21 9.71 1.87
N ASP A 74 -3.29 8.76 2.01
CA ASP A 74 -3.12 7.70 1.00
C ASP A 74 -4.38 6.86 0.87
N VAL A 75 -5.07 6.56 1.99
CA VAL A 75 -6.36 5.88 2.00
C VAL A 75 -7.45 6.66 1.26
N GLU A 76 -7.56 7.97 1.48
CA GLU A 76 -8.52 8.80 0.74
C GLU A 76 -8.20 8.86 -0.76
N GLU A 77 -6.92 8.91 -1.14
CA GLU A 77 -6.50 8.89 -2.54
C GLU A 77 -6.70 7.50 -3.18
N ILE A 78 -6.52 6.40 -2.43
CA ILE A 78 -6.87 5.04 -2.85
C ILE A 78 -8.37 4.94 -3.11
N LYS A 79 -9.22 5.32 -2.16
CA LYS A 79 -10.68 5.26 -2.29
C LYS A 79 -11.18 6.03 -3.54
N LYS A 80 -10.74 7.29 -3.70
CA LYS A 80 -11.04 8.13 -4.87
C LYS A 80 -10.49 7.58 -6.21
N THR A 81 -9.54 6.66 -6.16
CA THR A 81 -9.00 5.98 -7.35
C THR A 81 -9.84 4.74 -7.67
N CYS A 82 -10.26 3.98 -6.66
CA CYS A 82 -11.20 2.86 -6.83
C CYS A 82 -12.52 3.32 -7.44
N GLU A 83 -13.11 4.40 -6.91
CA GLU A 83 -14.34 5.04 -7.42
C GLU A 83 -14.25 5.47 -8.90
N LYS A 84 -13.04 5.70 -9.44
CA LYS A 84 -12.81 6.09 -10.84
C LYS A 84 -12.53 4.91 -11.78
N LEU A 85 -12.12 3.77 -11.23
CA LEU A 85 -11.78 2.56 -11.96
C LEU A 85 -12.85 1.46 -11.82
N ASP A 86 -13.97 1.80 -11.18
CA ASP A 86 -15.05 0.87 -10.81
C ASP A 86 -14.57 -0.31 -9.95
N TYR A 87 -13.57 -0.07 -9.09
CA TYR A 87 -13.08 -1.07 -8.14
C TYR A 87 -13.81 -0.92 -6.79
N VAL A 88 -14.10 -2.03 -6.14
CA VAL A 88 -14.69 -2.04 -4.79
C VAL A 88 -13.61 -1.71 -3.76
N TYR A 89 -13.85 -0.77 -2.85
CA TYR A 89 -12.93 -0.48 -1.74
C TYR A 89 -13.53 -0.95 -0.40
N GLU A 90 -12.88 -1.91 0.25
CA GLU A 90 -13.38 -2.52 1.49
C GLU A 90 -12.86 -1.87 2.78
N GLY A 91 -11.76 -1.11 2.73
CA GLY A 91 -11.15 -0.52 3.91
C GLY A 91 -9.66 -0.82 4.03
N ARG A 92 -9.17 -0.87 5.27
CA ARG A 92 -7.77 -1.20 5.59
C ARG A 92 -7.61 -2.69 5.87
N LEU A 93 -6.42 -3.22 5.60
CA LEU A 93 -5.99 -4.54 6.01
C LEU A 93 -5.85 -4.54 7.54
N HIS A 94 -6.90 -4.96 8.25
CA HIS A 94 -6.80 -5.17 9.69
C HIS A 94 -6.11 -6.52 9.96
N GLU A 95 -5.45 -6.66 11.12
CA GLU A 95 -4.79 -7.93 11.48
C GLU A 95 -5.79 -9.09 11.62
N ASP A 96 -7.08 -8.79 11.86
CA ASP A 96 -8.19 -9.75 11.81
C ASP A 96 -8.53 -10.27 10.39
N TYR A 97 -7.72 -9.95 9.37
CA TYR A 97 -7.62 -10.78 8.16
C TYR A 97 -6.92 -12.13 8.44
N ALA A 98 -6.54 -12.40 9.68
CA ALA A 98 -6.28 -13.71 10.24
C ALA A 98 -7.53 -14.61 10.15
N GLN A 99 -7.71 -15.25 8.98
CA GLN A 99 -8.57 -16.40 8.76
C GLN A 99 -9.94 -16.31 9.44
N THR A 100 -10.90 -15.65 8.77
CA THR A 100 -12.29 -16.10 8.85
C THR A 100 -12.35 -17.52 8.28
N ASN A 101 -12.04 -18.48 9.15
CA ASN A 101 -12.31 -19.89 8.95
C ASN A 101 -13.77 -19.98 8.50
N ILE A 102 -13.99 -20.59 7.33
CA ILE A 102 -15.31 -20.94 6.84
C ILE A 102 -15.88 -21.96 7.83
N GLY A 103 -16.58 -21.45 8.83
CA GLY A 103 -17.26 -22.22 9.85
C GLY A 103 -18.76 -21.98 9.80
N PRO A 104 -19.49 -22.60 8.87
CA PRO A 104 -20.81 -23.11 9.18
C PRO A 104 -20.63 -24.44 9.92
N GLY A 105 -21.08 -24.51 11.17
CA GLY A 105 -21.40 -25.82 11.75
C GLY A 105 -22.56 -26.41 10.94
N LEU A 106 -22.31 -27.44 10.14
CA LEU A 106 -23.33 -28.11 9.32
C LEU A 106 -22.94 -29.54 8.91
N VAL A 107 -22.75 -30.44 9.88
CA VAL A 107 -23.72 -31.48 10.29
C VAL A 107 -23.28 -32.14 11.59
#